data_AF-A0A9Q0T3Z6-F1
#
_entry.id   AF-A0A9Q0T3Z6-F1
#
_cell.length_a   1.000
_cell.length_b   1.000
_cell.length_c   1.000
_cell.angle_alpha   90.00
_cell.angle_beta   90.00
_cell.angle_gamma   90.00
#
_symmetry.space_group_name_H-M   'P 1'
#
loop_
_entity.id
_entity.type
_entity.pdbx_description
1 polymer ?
#
loop_
_entity_poly.entity_id
_entity_poly.type
_entity_poly.pdbx_seq_one_letter_code
_entity_poly.pdbx_strand_id
1 'polypeptide(L)'
;MDGAGTAGDNRSWQAVKMRVVEFWLTVLVLFSLLINGKAEVYIVTIEGEPVISYTGGIPGFEATAVESDEKLDATSQLVTSYAQHLEQKHDILLDSLFDRGTYKKLYSYKHLINGFAVHTSPEQAETLRRAPDVKSVERDWKVRRLTTHTPQFLGLPTGVWPTGGGFDKAGEDIIIGFVDSGIFPRHPSFGSLNSDPYGPLPKYRGKCEVDPDTKREFCNGKIIGAQHFAEAAIAAGVFNPSIDFASPMDGDGHGSHTAAIAAGNNGIPVRIHGHEFGKASGMAPRARIAVYKALYRLFGGFIADVVAAIDQAVHDGVDILSLSMGPNSPPTTTKTTYLNPFDATLLGAVKAGVFVAQAAGNGGPFPKTLEMAKFYLELVCHSIIIKVAP
;
A
#
# COMPACT_ATOMS: atom_id res chain seq x y z
N MET A 1 -87.86 -50.52 -10.39
CA MET A 1 -87.28 -49.40 -11.14
C MET A 1 -86.49 -48.55 -10.17
N ASP A 2 -85.19 -48.82 -10.20
CA ASP A 2 -84.01 -48.00 -9.92
C ASP A 2 -83.99 -47.02 -8.73
N GLY A 3 -83.03 -47.26 -7.84
CA GLY A 3 -82.52 -46.32 -6.86
C GLY A 3 -81.10 -46.72 -6.46
N ALA A 4 -80.12 -46.15 -7.15
CA ALA A 4 -78.69 -46.29 -6.90
C ALA A 4 -78.26 -45.50 -5.64
N GLY A 5 -77.37 -46.09 -4.82
CA GLY A 5 -76.69 -45.45 -3.69
C GLY A 5 -75.18 -45.65 -3.83
N THR A 6 -74.44 -44.54 -3.79
CA THR A 6 -73.07 -44.36 -4.28
C THR A 6 -71.98 -44.87 -3.34
N ALA A 7 -70.94 -45.51 -3.92
CA ALA A 7 -69.68 -45.81 -3.24
C ALA A 7 -68.82 -44.53 -3.14
N GLY A 8 -68.63 -44.05 -1.91
CA GLY A 8 -67.81 -42.89 -1.58
C GLY A 8 -66.31 -43.17 -1.72
N ASP A 9 -65.71 -42.40 -2.62
CA ASP A 9 -64.33 -42.33 -3.06
C ASP A 9 -63.24 -42.36 -1.95
N ASN A 10 -62.57 -43.51 -1.82
CA ASN A 10 -61.44 -43.72 -0.90
C ASN A 10 -60.09 -43.22 -1.47
N ARG A 11 -60.05 -42.69 -2.71
CA ARG A 11 -58.83 -42.17 -3.34
C ARG A 11 -58.53 -40.72 -2.95
N SER A 12 -59.53 -39.94 -2.55
CA SER A 12 -59.35 -38.51 -2.21
C SER A 12 -58.53 -38.32 -0.93
N TRP A 13 -58.71 -39.19 0.07
CA TRP A 13 -58.02 -39.08 1.37
C TRP A 13 -56.52 -39.37 1.32
N GLN A 14 -56.07 -40.27 0.42
CA GLN A 14 -54.64 -40.54 0.24
C GLN A 14 -53.92 -39.42 -0.51
N ALA A 15 -54.57 -38.81 -1.49
CA ALA A 15 -54.03 -37.65 -2.22
C ALA A 15 -53.88 -36.42 -1.30
N VAL A 16 -54.82 -36.19 -0.38
CA VAL A 16 -54.74 -35.10 0.59
C VAL A 16 -53.61 -35.32 1.59
N LYS A 17 -53.44 -36.54 2.13
CA LYS A 17 -52.33 -36.85 3.06
C LYS A 17 -50.96 -36.65 2.40
N MET A 18 -50.80 -37.08 1.15
CA MET A 18 -49.53 -36.97 0.43
C MET A 18 -49.18 -35.51 0.11
N ARG A 19 -50.16 -34.68 -0.26
CA ARG A 19 -49.95 -33.23 -0.45
C ARG A 19 -49.59 -32.50 0.85
N VAL A 20 -50.16 -32.91 1.98
CA VAL A 20 -49.81 -32.34 3.29
C VAL A 20 -48.37 -32.70 3.66
N VAL A 21 -47.95 -33.95 3.46
CA VAL A 21 -46.57 -34.38 3.72
C VAL A 21 -45.58 -33.66 2.80
N GLU A 22 -45.87 -33.53 1.50
CA GLU A 22 -45.06 -32.76 0.56
C GLU A 22 -44.97 -31.28 0.92
N PHE A 23 -46.07 -30.68 1.40
CA PHE A 23 -46.11 -29.30 1.87
C PHE A 23 -45.23 -29.10 3.12
N TRP A 24 -45.30 -30.01 4.10
CA TRP A 24 -44.43 -29.95 5.28
C TRP A 24 -42.96 -30.23 4.95
N LEU A 25 -42.66 -31.12 4.01
CA LEU A 25 -41.29 -31.36 3.52
C LEU A 25 -40.74 -30.15 2.76
N THR A 26 -41.53 -29.50 1.91
CA THR A 26 -41.11 -28.28 1.21
C THR A 26 -40.96 -27.11 2.17
N VAL A 27 -41.82 -26.98 3.18
CA VAL A 27 -41.65 -25.98 4.24
C VAL A 27 -40.38 -26.26 5.06
N LEU A 28 -40.07 -27.52 5.41
CA LEU A 28 -38.82 -27.89 6.11
C LEU A 28 -37.56 -27.67 5.24
N VAL A 29 -37.64 -27.95 3.93
CA VAL A 29 -36.54 -27.68 2.98
C VAL A 29 -36.35 -26.17 2.75
N LEU A 30 -37.45 -25.41 2.65
CA LEU A 30 -37.40 -23.95 2.56
C LEU A 30 -36.92 -23.32 3.88
N PHE A 31 -37.28 -23.87 5.04
CA PHE A 31 -36.82 -23.40 6.35
C PHE A 31 -35.35 -23.74 6.59
N SER A 32 -34.87 -24.91 6.13
CA SER A 32 -33.44 -25.26 6.15
C SER A 32 -32.62 -24.46 5.13
N LEU A 33 -33.20 -24.05 4.00
CA LEU A 33 -32.60 -23.10 3.06
C LEU A 33 -32.60 -21.64 3.57
N LEU A 34 -33.50 -21.28 4.50
CA LEU A 34 -33.60 -19.93 5.08
C LEU A 34 -32.63 -19.70 6.27
N ILE A 35 -32.11 -20.75 6.91
CA ILE A 35 -31.19 -20.64 8.06
C ILE A 35 -29.71 -20.69 7.64
N ASN A 36 -29.40 -20.74 6.34
CA ASN A 36 -28.01 -20.64 5.88
C ASN A 36 -27.54 -19.17 5.87
N GLY A 37 -27.52 -18.54 7.04
CA GLY A 37 -26.88 -17.25 7.26
C GLY A 37 -25.43 -17.33 6.82
N LYS A 38 -25.02 -16.45 5.90
CA LYS A 38 -23.63 -16.41 5.43
C LYS A 38 -22.71 -16.19 6.62
N ALA A 39 -21.87 -17.17 6.94
CA ALA A 39 -20.86 -17.02 7.98
C ALA A 39 -19.93 -15.85 7.65
N GLU A 40 -19.65 -15.02 8.65
CA GLU A 40 -18.82 -13.82 8.56
C GLU A 40 -17.63 -13.93 9.51
N VAL A 41 -16.66 -13.02 9.37
CA VAL A 41 -15.49 -12.99 10.25
C VAL A 41 -15.75 -11.97 11.37
N TYR A 42 -15.44 -12.38 12.60
CA TYR A 42 -15.54 -11.55 13.78
C TYR A 42 -14.20 -11.56 14.54
N ILE A 43 -13.87 -10.43 15.16
CA ILE A 43 -12.78 -10.26 16.11
C ILE A 43 -13.42 -10.23 17.50
N VAL A 44 -13.04 -11.17 18.35
CA VAL A 44 -13.55 -11.32 19.72
C VAL A 44 -12.44 -10.93 20.69
N THR A 45 -12.70 -10.00 21.59
CA THR A 45 -11.79 -9.69 22.71
C THR A 45 -12.32 -10.31 24.00
N ILE A 46 -11.41 -10.88 24.79
CA ILE A 46 -11.72 -11.64 26.01
C ILE A 46 -11.18 -10.87 27.22
N GLU A 47 -11.85 -11.02 28.36
CA GLU A 47 -11.34 -10.54 29.64
C GLU A 47 -9.98 -11.16 30.01
N GLY A 48 -9.15 -10.37 30.70
CA GLY A 48 -7.78 -10.72 31.08
C GLY A 48 -6.70 -10.00 30.27
N GLU A 49 -5.53 -9.84 30.89
CA GLU A 49 -4.42 -9.06 30.34
C GLU A 49 -3.69 -9.83 29.21
N PRO A 50 -3.33 -9.18 28.09
CA PRO A 50 -2.41 -9.77 27.11
C PRO A 50 -0.99 -9.87 27.66
N VAL A 51 -0.13 -10.68 27.01
CA VAL A 51 1.27 -10.91 27.44
C VAL A 51 2.01 -9.60 27.73
N ILE A 52 1.88 -8.58 26.87
CA ILE A 52 2.67 -7.35 27.01
C ILE A 52 2.35 -6.56 28.30
N SER A 53 1.19 -6.78 28.88
CA SER A 53 0.70 -6.02 30.04
C SER A 53 0.30 -6.91 31.21
N TYR A 54 0.62 -8.20 31.19
CA TYR A 54 0.20 -9.13 32.24
C TYR A 54 1.05 -8.95 33.49
N THR A 55 0.41 -8.49 34.56
CA THR A 55 1.04 -8.12 35.83
C THR A 55 1.14 -9.28 36.83
N GLY A 56 0.74 -10.49 36.42
CA GLY A 56 0.70 -11.66 37.28
C GLY A 56 -0.68 -11.91 37.90
N GLY A 57 -0.77 -12.87 38.83
CA GLY A 57 -1.98 -13.14 39.61
C GLY A 57 -2.77 -14.39 39.19
N ILE A 58 -2.43 -15.03 38.06
CA ILE A 58 -2.95 -16.36 37.72
C ILE A 58 -2.00 -17.43 38.29
N PRO A 59 -2.50 -18.36 39.13
CA PRO A 59 -1.67 -19.45 39.66
C PRO A 59 -0.97 -20.22 38.54
N GLY A 60 0.35 -20.36 38.64
CA GLY A 60 1.17 -21.06 37.64
C GLY A 60 1.71 -20.17 36.51
N PHE A 61 1.41 -18.86 36.48
CA PHE A 61 1.94 -17.92 35.49
C PHE A 61 2.49 -16.66 36.15
N GLU A 62 3.79 -16.45 36.02
CA GLU A 62 4.46 -15.22 36.48
C GLU A 62 4.13 -14.03 35.58
N ALA A 63 4.29 -12.81 36.12
CA ALA A 63 4.07 -11.58 35.38
C ALA A 63 4.99 -11.51 34.14
N THR A 64 4.43 -11.03 33.02
CA THR A 64 5.18 -10.83 31.77
C THR A 64 5.25 -9.38 31.34
N ALA A 65 4.60 -8.46 32.06
CA ALA A 65 4.75 -7.02 31.86
C ALA A 65 6.20 -6.60 32.13
N VAL A 66 6.74 -5.77 31.24
CA VAL A 66 8.07 -5.14 31.37
C VAL A 66 7.89 -3.64 31.59
N GLU A 67 8.83 -3.02 32.32
CA GLU A 67 8.86 -1.58 32.51
C GLU A 67 9.08 -0.84 31.17
N SER A 68 8.70 0.43 31.11
CA SER A 68 8.52 1.19 29.85
C SER A 68 9.75 1.29 28.93
N ASP A 69 10.94 1.01 29.44
CA ASP A 69 12.24 1.09 28.77
C ASP A 69 12.89 -0.28 28.49
N GLU A 70 12.30 -1.39 28.95
CA GLU A 70 12.80 -2.74 28.70
C GLU A 70 12.07 -3.43 27.55
N LYS A 71 12.81 -4.21 26.75
CA LYS A 71 12.22 -5.03 25.68
C LYS A 71 11.80 -6.38 26.23
N LEU A 72 10.53 -6.71 26.05
CA LEU A 72 10.01 -8.05 26.33
C LEU A 72 10.76 -9.11 25.50
N ASP A 73 11.35 -10.10 26.16
CA ASP A 73 11.83 -11.30 25.49
C ASP A 73 10.66 -12.23 25.14
N ALA A 74 10.19 -12.09 23.90
CA ALA A 74 9.09 -12.88 23.35
C ALA A 74 9.38 -14.39 23.26
N THR A 75 10.64 -14.81 23.41
CA THR A 75 11.06 -16.22 23.35
C THR A 75 11.20 -16.87 24.72
N SER A 76 11.11 -16.09 25.79
CA SER A 76 11.24 -16.60 27.16
C SER A 76 10.14 -17.63 27.48
N GLN A 77 10.48 -18.56 28.38
CA GLN A 77 9.53 -19.60 28.82
C GLN A 77 8.32 -18.99 29.53
N LEU A 78 8.51 -17.88 30.25
CA LEU A 78 7.43 -17.15 30.92
C LEU A 78 6.42 -16.59 29.91
N VAL A 79 6.91 -15.89 28.88
CA VAL A 79 6.07 -15.32 27.83
C VAL A 79 5.37 -16.40 27.01
N THR A 80 6.11 -17.44 26.60
CA THR A 80 5.56 -18.51 25.77
C THR A 80 4.52 -19.36 26.51
N SER A 81 4.73 -19.63 27.79
CA SER A 81 3.76 -20.38 28.61
C SER A 81 2.47 -19.61 28.84
N TYR A 82 2.55 -18.31 29.18
CA TYR A 82 1.36 -17.47 29.33
C TYR A 82 0.62 -17.26 28.00
N ALA A 83 1.35 -17.06 26.90
CA ALA A 83 0.80 -17.01 25.56
C ALA A 83 -0.04 -18.25 25.21
N GLN A 84 0.47 -19.45 25.53
CA GLN A 84 -0.23 -20.72 25.31
C GLN A 84 -1.47 -20.84 26.21
N HIS A 85 -1.40 -20.36 27.45
CA HIS A 85 -2.55 -20.33 28.35
C HIS A 85 -3.71 -19.50 27.79
N LEU A 86 -3.43 -18.30 27.26
CA LEU A 86 -4.45 -17.46 26.62
C LEU A 86 -5.05 -18.16 25.41
N GLU A 87 -4.22 -18.74 24.54
CA GLU A 87 -4.69 -19.47 23.37
C GLU A 87 -5.58 -20.66 23.72
N GLN A 88 -5.23 -21.43 24.76
CA GLN A 88 -6.08 -22.52 25.27
C GLN A 88 -7.40 -22.01 25.83
N LYS A 89 -7.42 -20.85 26.51
CA LYS A 89 -8.68 -20.24 26.95
C LYS A 89 -9.58 -19.87 25.78
N HIS A 90 -9.01 -19.39 24.66
CA HIS A 90 -9.78 -19.08 23.45
C HIS A 90 -10.45 -20.35 22.90
N ASP A 91 -9.69 -21.44 22.84
CA ASP A 91 -10.17 -22.73 22.34
C ASP A 91 -11.25 -23.33 23.25
N ILE A 92 -11.04 -23.31 24.56
CA ILE A 92 -12.02 -23.79 25.54
C ILE A 92 -13.32 -23.00 25.44
N LEU A 93 -13.25 -21.67 25.31
CA LEU A 93 -14.45 -20.84 25.16
C LEU A 93 -15.25 -21.26 23.92
N LEU A 94 -14.58 -21.37 22.76
CA LEU A 94 -15.24 -21.76 21.52
C LEU A 94 -15.81 -23.18 21.57
N ASP A 95 -15.05 -24.15 22.07
CA ASP A 95 -15.48 -25.55 22.22
C ASP A 95 -16.61 -25.70 23.27
N SER A 96 -16.70 -24.80 24.25
CA SER A 96 -17.78 -24.82 25.26
C SER A 96 -19.11 -24.26 24.74
N LEU A 97 -19.07 -23.36 23.76
CA LEU A 97 -20.24 -22.67 23.24
C LEU A 97 -20.77 -23.30 21.95
N PHE A 98 -19.91 -23.93 21.15
CA PHE A 98 -20.25 -24.36 19.80
C PHE A 98 -19.69 -25.75 19.45
N ASP A 99 -20.45 -26.50 18.64
CA ASP A 99 -19.98 -27.76 18.10
C ASP A 99 -18.84 -27.55 17.09
N ARG A 100 -17.81 -28.41 17.17
CA ARG A 100 -16.68 -28.39 16.23
C ARG A 100 -17.18 -28.54 14.78
N GLY A 101 -16.69 -27.68 13.90
CA GLY A 101 -17.08 -27.63 12.48
C GLY A 101 -18.19 -26.62 12.17
N THR A 102 -18.87 -26.07 13.18
CA THR A 102 -19.83 -24.96 13.01
C THR A 102 -19.15 -23.58 12.98
N TYR A 103 -17.90 -23.52 13.42
CA TYR A 103 -17.06 -22.33 13.41
C TYR A 103 -15.65 -22.67 12.94
N LYS A 104 -14.88 -21.67 12.52
CA LYS A 104 -13.44 -21.80 12.25
C LYS A 104 -12.66 -20.69 12.93
N LYS A 105 -11.87 -21.02 13.95
CA LYS A 105 -10.89 -20.08 14.52
C LYS A 105 -9.83 -19.77 13.45
N LEU A 106 -9.63 -18.50 13.16
CA LEU A 106 -8.69 -18.03 12.14
C LEU A 106 -7.34 -17.67 12.77
N TYR A 107 -7.36 -16.93 13.88
CA TYR A 107 -6.17 -16.45 14.58
C TYR A 107 -6.43 -16.36 16.08
N SER A 108 -5.40 -16.56 16.91
CA SER A 108 -5.39 -16.22 18.33
C SER A 108 -4.40 -15.08 18.57
N TYR A 109 -4.90 -13.98 19.14
CA TYR A 109 -4.15 -12.81 19.56
C TYR A 109 -3.87 -12.91 21.06
N LYS A 110 -2.59 -12.96 21.40
CA LYS A 110 -2.10 -13.20 22.77
C LYS A 110 -1.16 -12.12 23.28
N HIS A 111 -0.43 -11.48 22.36
CA HIS A 111 0.67 -10.60 22.74
C HIS A 111 0.25 -9.15 23.01
N LEU A 112 -0.54 -8.56 22.10
CA LEU A 112 -0.93 -7.15 22.15
C LEU A 112 -2.37 -6.94 22.60
N ILE A 113 -3.23 -7.89 22.27
CA ILE A 113 -4.62 -7.98 22.73
C ILE A 113 -4.87 -9.43 23.12
N ASN A 114 -5.80 -9.65 24.04
CA ASN A 114 -6.28 -10.98 24.40
C ASN A 114 -7.60 -11.24 23.66
N GLY A 115 -7.56 -12.09 22.63
CA GLY A 115 -8.72 -12.35 21.79
C GLY A 115 -8.42 -13.23 20.59
N PHE A 116 -9.40 -13.44 19.73
CA PHE A 116 -9.25 -14.27 18.54
C PHE A 116 -10.10 -13.76 17.38
N ALA A 117 -9.74 -14.14 16.16
CA ALA A 117 -10.59 -13.99 14.99
C ALA A 117 -11.27 -15.32 14.67
N VAL A 118 -12.57 -15.29 14.38
CA VAL A 118 -13.36 -16.48 14.09
C VAL A 118 -14.27 -16.26 12.88
N HIS A 119 -14.38 -17.26 12.03
CA HIS A 119 -15.39 -17.34 10.97
C HIS A 119 -16.60 -18.14 11.49
N THR A 120 -17.75 -17.49 11.62
CA THR A 120 -18.92 -18.03 12.32
C THR A 120 -20.22 -17.33 11.88
N SER A 121 -21.39 -17.87 12.25
CA SER A 121 -22.67 -17.24 11.90
C SER A 121 -22.95 -15.99 12.76
N PRO A 122 -23.79 -15.04 12.28
CA PRO A 122 -24.23 -13.90 13.10
C PRO A 122 -24.89 -14.31 14.43
N GLU A 123 -25.64 -15.41 14.45
CA GLU A 123 -26.30 -15.93 15.66
C GLU A 123 -25.29 -16.47 16.68
N GLN A 124 -24.23 -17.14 16.20
CA GLN A 124 -23.11 -17.56 17.04
C GLN A 124 -22.32 -16.34 17.54
N ALA A 125 -22.16 -15.30 16.73
CA ALA A 125 -21.53 -14.05 17.16
C ALA A 125 -22.33 -13.34 18.27
N GLU A 126 -23.66 -13.37 18.22
CA GLU A 126 -24.51 -12.85 19.31
C GLU A 126 -24.42 -13.72 20.57
N THR A 127 -24.26 -15.03 20.41
CA THR A 127 -24.00 -15.93 21.55
C THR A 127 -22.66 -15.58 22.22
N LEU A 128 -21.62 -15.31 21.43
CA LEU A 128 -20.33 -14.84 21.94
C LEU A 128 -20.46 -13.50 22.69
N ARG A 129 -21.24 -12.53 22.18
CA ARG A 129 -21.44 -11.22 22.84
C ARG A 129 -22.02 -11.33 24.25
N ARG A 130 -22.73 -12.42 24.56
CA ARG A 130 -23.38 -12.65 25.86
C ARG A 130 -22.58 -13.57 26.77
N ALA A 131 -21.46 -14.12 26.29
CA ALA A 131 -20.62 -15.00 27.10
C ALA A 131 -19.90 -14.19 28.19
N PRO A 132 -19.84 -14.71 29.43
CA PRO A 132 -19.37 -13.96 30.60
C PRO A 132 -17.90 -13.48 30.53
N ASP A 133 -17.06 -14.14 29.72
CA ASP A 133 -15.64 -13.79 29.56
C ASP A 133 -15.36 -12.97 28.29
N VAL A 134 -16.38 -12.64 27.49
CA VAL A 134 -16.22 -11.89 26.24
C VAL A 134 -16.45 -10.40 26.49
N LYS A 135 -15.43 -9.59 26.20
CA LYS A 135 -15.45 -8.14 26.36
C LYS A 135 -16.07 -7.42 25.15
N SER A 136 -15.75 -7.88 23.94
CA SER A 136 -16.37 -7.37 22.72
C SER A 136 -16.35 -8.39 21.59
N VAL A 137 -17.31 -8.26 20.69
CA VAL A 137 -17.37 -8.99 19.42
C VAL A 137 -17.59 -7.98 18.31
N GLU A 138 -16.58 -7.76 17.50
CA GLU A 138 -16.64 -6.83 16.39
C GLU A 138 -16.62 -7.58 15.07
N ARG A 139 -17.50 -7.19 14.14
CA ARG A 139 -17.46 -7.76 12.79
C ARG A 139 -16.20 -7.26 12.09
N ASP A 140 -15.45 -8.16 11.47
CA ASP A 140 -14.29 -7.79 10.66
C ASP A 140 -14.73 -6.93 9.48
N TRP A 141 -13.90 -5.94 9.15
CA TRP A 141 -14.17 -4.99 8.09
C TRP A 141 -12.98 -4.92 7.15
N LYS A 142 -13.29 -4.86 5.86
CA LYS A 142 -12.26 -4.80 4.83
C LYS A 142 -11.47 -3.50 4.95
N VAL A 143 -10.18 -3.62 5.20
CA VAL A 143 -9.23 -2.50 5.04
C VAL A 143 -8.83 -2.36 3.57
N ARG A 144 -8.56 -1.14 3.13
CA ARG A 144 -8.09 -0.84 1.76
C ARG A 144 -6.76 -0.11 1.79
N ARG A 145 -5.94 -0.34 0.77
CA ARG A 145 -4.74 0.48 0.49
C ARG A 145 -5.20 1.90 0.12
N LEU A 146 -4.70 2.92 0.83
CA LEU A 146 -5.16 4.32 0.72
C LEU A 146 -4.21 5.22 -0.11
N THR A 147 -3.58 4.71 -1.16
CA THR A 147 -2.58 5.49 -1.92
C THR A 147 -3.18 6.50 -2.92
N THR A 148 -4.49 6.47 -3.20
CA THR A 148 -5.17 7.43 -4.09
C THR A 148 -5.65 8.71 -3.39
N HIS A 149 -5.54 8.78 -2.06
CA HIS A 149 -6.14 9.86 -1.26
C HIS A 149 -5.10 10.85 -0.71
N THR A 150 -3.81 10.69 -1.00
CA THR A 150 -2.75 11.50 -0.38
C THR A 150 -2.93 13.00 -0.62
N PRO A 151 -3.25 13.50 -1.84
CA PRO A 151 -3.51 14.93 -2.06
C PRO A 151 -4.70 15.44 -1.21
N GLN A 152 -5.79 14.68 -1.13
CA GLN A 152 -6.96 15.03 -0.34
C GLN A 152 -6.67 14.98 1.17
N PHE A 153 -5.85 14.03 1.62
CA PHE A 153 -5.43 13.92 3.00
C PHE A 153 -4.58 15.12 3.43
N LEU A 154 -3.65 15.55 2.58
CA LEU A 154 -2.84 16.76 2.80
C LEU A 154 -3.61 18.07 2.57
N GLY A 155 -4.90 18.01 2.23
CA GLY A 155 -5.73 19.19 2.02
C GLY A 155 -5.37 20.00 0.78
N LEU A 156 -4.59 19.46 -0.18
CA LEU A 156 -4.16 20.19 -1.37
C LEU A 156 -5.33 20.74 -2.21
N PRO A 157 -6.44 20.00 -2.45
CA PRO A 157 -7.55 20.51 -3.26
C PRO A 157 -8.25 21.73 -2.68
N THR A 158 -8.27 21.88 -1.35
CA THR A 158 -8.95 22.97 -0.65
C THR A 158 -8.00 24.05 -0.16
N GLY A 159 -6.70 23.76 -0.06
CA GLY A 159 -5.66 24.67 0.40
C GLY A 159 -4.80 25.21 -0.74
N VAL A 160 -3.81 24.42 -1.17
CA VAL A 160 -2.73 24.88 -2.06
C VAL A 160 -3.14 24.96 -3.54
N TRP A 161 -3.94 24.02 -4.05
CA TRP A 161 -4.33 24.08 -5.47
C TRP A 161 -5.14 25.33 -5.83
N PRO A 162 -6.14 25.77 -5.03
CA PRO A 162 -6.89 27.00 -5.33
C PRO A 162 -6.02 28.26 -5.45
N THR A 163 -4.93 28.39 -4.68
CA THR A 163 -4.05 29.55 -4.75
C THR A 163 -3.26 29.64 -6.06
N GLY A 164 -3.06 28.50 -6.73
CA GLY A 164 -2.37 28.39 -8.03
C GLY A 164 -3.30 28.30 -9.24
N GLY A 165 -4.60 28.55 -9.10
CA GLY A 165 -5.58 28.44 -10.19
C GLY A 165 -6.24 27.06 -10.31
N GLY A 166 -6.22 26.26 -9.24
CA GLY A 166 -6.87 24.94 -9.17
C GLY A 166 -5.97 23.80 -9.60
N PHE A 167 -6.51 22.58 -9.60
CA PHE A 167 -5.77 21.39 -10.03
C PHE A 167 -5.32 21.47 -11.51
N ASP A 168 -6.06 22.22 -12.33
CA ASP A 168 -5.76 22.49 -13.73
C ASP A 168 -4.57 23.43 -13.96
N LYS A 169 -4.00 24.01 -12.90
CA LYS A 169 -2.79 24.84 -12.97
C LYS A 169 -1.76 24.52 -11.88
N ALA A 170 -2.03 23.51 -11.06
CA ALA A 170 -1.17 23.12 -9.95
C ALA A 170 0.19 22.60 -10.45
N GLY A 171 1.21 23.44 -10.31
CA GLY A 171 2.57 23.20 -10.81
C GLY A 171 2.79 23.61 -12.26
N GLU A 172 1.90 24.38 -12.88
CA GLU A 172 2.13 24.91 -14.23
C GLU A 172 3.51 25.59 -14.33
N ASP A 173 4.21 25.34 -15.44
CA ASP A 173 5.55 25.87 -15.74
C ASP A 173 6.68 25.48 -14.77
N ILE A 174 6.39 24.61 -13.80
CA ILE A 174 7.39 23.95 -12.96
C ILE A 174 7.86 22.67 -13.63
N ILE A 175 9.17 22.47 -13.64
CA ILE A 175 9.83 21.29 -14.21
C ILE A 175 10.45 20.47 -13.09
N ILE A 176 9.98 19.23 -12.94
CA ILE A 176 10.53 18.27 -11.99
C ILE A 176 11.39 17.27 -12.75
N GLY A 177 12.69 17.28 -12.45
CA GLY A 177 13.68 16.29 -12.89
C GLY A 177 13.67 15.07 -11.98
N PHE A 178 13.54 13.88 -12.56
CA PHE A 178 13.57 12.61 -11.85
C PHE A 178 14.84 11.85 -12.23
N VAL A 179 15.72 11.64 -11.25
CA VAL A 179 16.87 10.74 -11.40
C VAL A 179 16.50 9.40 -10.76
N ASP A 180 16.13 8.43 -11.60
CA ASP A 180 15.45 7.20 -11.16
C ASP A 180 15.63 6.07 -12.20
N SER A 181 14.74 5.07 -12.22
CA SER A 181 14.74 3.92 -13.13
C SER A 181 14.20 4.18 -14.54
N GLY A 182 13.73 5.41 -14.81
CA GLY A 182 13.18 5.84 -16.09
C GLY A 182 11.69 6.19 -16.01
N ILE A 183 11.01 6.18 -17.15
CA ILE A 183 9.56 6.41 -17.24
C ILE A 183 8.88 5.42 -18.18
N PHE A 184 7.65 5.03 -17.88
CA PHE A 184 6.75 4.36 -18.82
C PHE A 184 5.83 5.40 -19.48
N PRO A 185 6.20 5.99 -20.64
CA PRO A 185 5.56 7.20 -21.16
C PRO A 185 4.11 6.98 -21.62
N ARG A 186 3.70 5.73 -21.81
CA ARG A 186 2.35 5.36 -22.24
C ARG A 186 1.35 5.26 -21.08
N HIS A 187 1.78 5.44 -19.83
CA HIS A 187 0.88 5.42 -18.69
C HIS A 187 -0.09 6.62 -18.76
N PRO A 188 -1.40 6.46 -18.44
CA PRO A 188 -2.36 7.58 -18.45
C PRO A 188 -1.97 8.77 -17.56
N SER A 189 -1.22 8.53 -16.48
CA SER A 189 -0.66 9.58 -15.62
C SER A 189 0.29 10.53 -16.32
N PHE A 190 0.84 10.14 -17.48
CA PHE A 190 1.80 10.93 -18.25
C PHE A 190 1.30 11.29 -19.64
N GLY A 191 0.05 10.97 -19.97
CA GLY A 191 -0.53 11.33 -21.25
C GLY A 191 -0.66 12.85 -21.39
N SER A 192 -0.57 13.36 -22.62
CA SER A 192 -1.08 14.69 -22.92
C SER A 192 -2.60 14.65 -22.74
N LEU A 193 -3.12 15.24 -21.67
CA LEU A 193 -4.56 15.33 -21.44
C LEU A 193 -5.20 16.24 -22.50
N ASN A 194 -6.51 16.05 -22.74
CA ASN A 194 -7.34 16.95 -23.56
C ASN A 194 -7.58 18.34 -22.90
N SER A 195 -6.84 18.68 -21.85
CA SER A 195 -6.84 20.01 -21.23
C SER A 195 -6.08 21.01 -22.09
N ASP A 196 -6.11 22.29 -21.71
CA ASP A 196 -5.33 23.34 -22.36
C ASP A 196 -3.89 22.88 -22.62
N PRO A 197 -3.41 22.98 -23.87
CA PRO A 197 -2.09 22.54 -24.24
C PRO A 197 -1.04 23.30 -23.42
N TYR A 198 0.01 22.59 -23.03
CA TYR A 198 1.16 23.18 -22.37
C TYR A 198 1.76 24.32 -23.21
N GLY A 199 2.02 25.46 -22.57
CA GLY A 199 2.70 26.58 -23.22
C GLY A 199 4.15 26.26 -23.61
N PRO A 200 4.84 27.13 -24.36
CA PRO A 200 6.27 26.99 -24.57
C PRO A 200 7.03 27.15 -23.24
N LEU A 201 8.13 26.40 -23.06
CA LEU A 201 9.08 26.60 -21.96
C LEU A 201 10.47 26.94 -22.51
N PRO A 202 10.74 28.23 -22.84
CA PRO A 202 12.00 28.63 -23.44
C PRO A 202 13.23 28.40 -22.54
N LYS A 203 13.01 28.27 -21.22
CA LYS A 203 14.07 28.04 -20.24
C LYS A 203 14.64 26.62 -20.30
N TYR A 204 13.83 25.65 -20.74
CA TYR A 204 14.21 24.23 -20.71
C TYR A 204 14.95 23.83 -21.98
N ARG A 205 16.06 23.09 -21.82
CA ARG A 205 16.99 22.74 -22.91
C ARG A 205 17.25 21.24 -23.02
N GLY A 206 16.59 20.43 -22.20
CA GLY A 206 16.79 18.99 -22.20
C GLY A 206 16.31 18.33 -23.49
N LYS A 207 16.95 17.22 -23.85
CA LYS A 207 16.63 16.44 -25.05
C LYS A 207 15.59 15.35 -24.75
N CYS A 208 14.95 14.90 -25.81
CA CYS A 208 14.07 13.74 -25.80
C CYS A 208 14.70 12.65 -26.64
N GLU A 209 15.14 11.58 -25.98
CA GLU A 209 15.61 10.41 -26.70
C GLU A 209 14.45 9.71 -27.42
N VAL A 210 14.81 8.97 -28.45
CA VAL A 210 13.88 8.19 -29.27
C VAL A 210 13.94 6.74 -28.83
N ASP A 211 12.78 6.15 -28.59
CA ASP A 211 12.63 4.73 -28.30
C ASP A 211 13.23 3.89 -29.45
N PRO A 212 14.26 3.06 -29.17
CA PRO A 212 14.89 2.23 -30.19
C PRO A 212 13.92 1.26 -30.87
N ASP A 213 12.89 0.80 -30.18
CA ASP A 213 11.92 -0.18 -30.68
C ASP A 213 10.79 0.50 -31.44
N THR A 214 10.18 1.54 -30.85
CA THR A 214 9.00 2.18 -31.43
C THR A 214 9.32 3.34 -32.38
N LYS A 215 10.58 3.81 -32.40
CA LYS A 215 11.04 4.99 -33.16
C LYS A 215 10.27 6.27 -32.83
N ARG A 216 9.68 6.35 -31.63
CA ARG A 216 8.95 7.51 -31.13
C ARG A 216 9.73 8.18 -30.01
N GLU A 217 9.62 9.50 -29.93
CA GLU A 217 10.13 10.24 -28.79
C GLU A 217 9.36 9.87 -27.51
N PHE A 218 10.06 9.87 -26.38
CA PHE A 218 9.43 9.66 -25.07
C PHE A 218 8.59 10.86 -24.60
N CYS A 219 8.74 12.01 -25.26
CA CYS A 219 8.15 13.28 -24.85
C CYS A 219 6.79 13.53 -25.52
N ASN A 220 5.93 14.25 -24.81
CA ASN A 220 4.55 14.49 -25.23
C ASN A 220 3.95 15.78 -24.64
N GLY A 221 4.78 16.71 -24.20
CA GLY A 221 4.36 17.96 -23.55
C GLY A 221 4.21 17.83 -22.03
N LYS A 222 3.68 16.71 -21.53
CA LYS A 222 3.74 16.38 -20.09
C LYS A 222 5.15 15.95 -19.70
N ILE A 223 5.69 15.00 -20.46
CA ILE A 223 7.11 14.66 -20.47
C ILE A 223 7.78 15.58 -21.48
N ILE A 224 8.75 16.38 -21.02
CA ILE A 224 9.45 17.39 -21.86
C ILE A 224 10.91 17.06 -22.11
N GLY A 225 11.49 16.13 -21.35
CA GLY A 225 12.81 15.56 -21.62
C GLY A 225 12.90 14.16 -21.07
N ALA A 226 13.70 13.33 -21.73
CA ALA A 226 13.90 11.94 -21.37
C ALA A 226 15.26 11.47 -21.87
N GLN A 227 16.14 11.14 -20.92
CA GLN A 227 17.53 10.77 -21.16
C GLN A 227 17.93 9.57 -20.29
N HIS A 228 18.91 8.79 -20.73
CA HIS A 228 19.49 7.71 -19.92
C HIS A 228 21.01 7.83 -19.78
N PHE A 229 21.51 7.27 -18.68
CA PHE A 229 22.91 7.29 -18.27
C PHE A 229 23.30 5.89 -17.79
N ALA A 230 24.17 5.23 -18.54
CA ALA A 230 24.59 3.85 -18.28
C ALA A 230 26.08 3.61 -18.57
N GLU A 231 26.85 4.66 -18.87
CA GLU A 231 28.22 4.54 -19.36
C GLU A 231 29.11 3.84 -18.33
N ALA A 232 28.94 4.13 -17.03
CA ALA A 232 29.68 3.44 -15.99
C ALA A 232 29.22 1.98 -15.84
N ALA A 233 27.92 1.70 -15.94
CA ALA A 233 27.40 0.34 -15.92
C ALA A 233 27.90 -0.52 -17.10
N ILE A 234 28.01 0.08 -18.29
CA ILE A 234 28.55 -0.55 -19.51
C ILE A 234 30.05 -0.81 -19.32
N ALA A 235 30.81 0.20 -18.87
CA ALA A 235 32.24 0.05 -18.63
C ALA A 235 32.57 -1.00 -17.56
N ALA A 236 31.72 -1.12 -16.53
CA ALA A 236 31.84 -2.14 -15.49
C ALA A 236 31.44 -3.56 -15.96
N GLY A 237 30.87 -3.69 -17.17
CA GLY A 237 30.46 -4.97 -17.74
C GLY A 237 29.22 -5.60 -17.10
N VAL A 238 28.45 -4.83 -16.31
CA VAL A 238 27.23 -5.32 -15.65
C VAL A 238 25.95 -5.00 -16.42
N PHE A 239 26.01 -4.04 -17.35
CA PHE A 239 24.89 -3.70 -18.22
C PHE A 239 24.61 -4.82 -19.22
N ASN A 240 23.38 -5.32 -19.24
CA ASN A 240 22.97 -6.37 -20.16
C ASN A 240 21.87 -5.87 -21.11
N PRO A 241 22.17 -5.62 -22.40
CA PRO A 241 21.21 -5.04 -23.34
C PRO A 241 20.02 -5.94 -23.68
N SER A 242 20.03 -7.23 -23.27
CA SER A 242 18.86 -8.12 -23.43
C SER A 242 17.80 -7.93 -22.35
N ILE A 243 18.11 -7.23 -21.26
CA ILE A 243 17.21 -7.01 -20.11
C ILE A 243 17.15 -5.56 -19.67
N ASP A 244 18.23 -4.79 -19.88
CA ASP A 244 18.35 -3.40 -19.53
C ASP A 244 18.07 -2.53 -20.76
N PHE A 245 17.13 -1.61 -20.61
CA PHE A 245 16.84 -0.66 -21.68
C PHE A 245 17.91 0.43 -21.72
N ALA A 246 18.70 0.46 -22.80
CA ALA A 246 19.56 1.59 -23.19
C ALA A 246 18.72 2.74 -23.77
N SER A 247 17.73 3.15 -22.99
CA SER A 247 16.77 4.21 -23.28
C SER A 247 16.11 4.67 -21.98
N PRO A 248 15.38 5.80 -21.98
CA PRO A 248 14.66 6.28 -20.80
C PRO A 248 13.49 5.40 -20.36
N MET A 249 13.23 4.29 -21.04
CA MET A 249 12.17 3.34 -20.68
C MET A 249 12.40 2.78 -19.28
N ASP A 250 11.35 2.84 -18.47
CA ASP A 250 11.34 2.23 -17.15
C ASP A 250 11.18 0.71 -17.26
N GLY A 251 12.22 -0.02 -16.86
CA GLY A 251 12.20 -1.48 -16.79
C GLY A 251 11.91 -2.03 -15.39
N ASP A 252 11.78 -1.16 -14.39
CA ASP A 252 11.60 -1.53 -12.99
C ASP A 252 10.20 -1.15 -12.48
N GLY A 253 9.78 0.08 -12.75
CA GLY A 253 8.50 0.64 -12.31
C GLY A 253 8.65 1.72 -11.23
N HIS A 254 9.78 1.76 -10.52
CA HIS A 254 10.02 2.72 -9.45
C HIS A 254 9.96 4.18 -9.95
N GLY A 255 10.68 4.53 -11.01
CA GLY A 255 10.69 5.87 -11.59
C GLY A 255 9.33 6.32 -12.12
N SER A 256 8.57 5.43 -12.74
CA SER A 256 7.18 5.71 -13.11
C SER A 256 6.30 5.95 -11.88
N HIS A 257 6.50 5.19 -10.81
CA HIS A 257 5.71 5.36 -9.60
C HIS A 257 6.02 6.70 -8.90
N THR A 258 7.31 7.05 -8.75
CA THR A 258 7.74 8.31 -8.12
C THR A 258 7.29 9.52 -8.93
N ALA A 259 7.45 9.47 -10.26
CA ALA A 259 6.97 10.53 -11.16
C ALA A 259 5.44 10.70 -11.10
N ALA A 260 4.68 9.61 -11.01
CA ALA A 260 3.22 9.69 -10.89
C ALA A 260 2.76 10.30 -9.55
N ILE A 261 3.47 10.04 -8.45
CA ILE A 261 3.16 10.66 -7.14
C ILE A 261 3.38 12.17 -7.19
N ALA A 262 4.50 12.61 -7.74
CA ALA A 262 4.85 14.04 -7.74
C ALA A 262 4.02 14.82 -8.77
N ALA A 263 3.96 14.32 -10.01
CA ALA A 263 3.45 15.07 -11.15
C ALA A 263 2.47 14.27 -12.02
N GLY A 264 1.93 13.14 -11.56
CA GLY A 264 0.91 12.43 -12.33
C GLY A 264 -0.31 13.29 -12.61
N ASN A 265 -0.87 13.16 -13.81
CA ASN A 265 -2.12 13.81 -14.19
C ASN A 265 -3.22 13.55 -13.15
N ASN A 266 -4.11 14.53 -12.96
CA ASN A 266 -5.24 14.40 -12.05
C ASN A 266 -6.35 13.55 -12.66
N GLY A 267 -7.08 12.84 -11.81
CA GLY A 267 -8.32 12.17 -12.20
C GLY A 267 -8.13 10.82 -12.90
N ILE A 268 -6.93 10.22 -12.82
CA ILE A 268 -6.60 8.97 -13.50
C ILE A 268 -7.27 7.78 -12.77
N PRO A 269 -8.18 7.03 -13.40
CA PRO A 269 -8.82 5.90 -12.75
C PRO A 269 -7.81 4.81 -12.37
N VAL A 270 -7.81 4.38 -11.12
CA VAL A 270 -6.96 3.28 -10.64
C VAL A 270 -7.75 1.99 -10.68
N ARG A 271 -7.27 1.04 -11.48
CA ARG A 271 -7.87 -0.29 -11.65
C ARG A 271 -6.85 -1.38 -11.38
N ILE A 272 -7.15 -2.28 -10.44
CA ILE A 272 -6.29 -3.42 -10.10
C ILE A 272 -7.15 -4.68 -10.13
N HIS A 273 -6.75 -5.67 -10.94
CA HIS A 273 -7.49 -6.93 -11.13
C HIS A 273 -8.99 -6.74 -11.44
N GLY A 274 -9.33 -5.73 -12.26
CA GLY A 274 -10.71 -5.44 -12.65
C GLY A 274 -11.53 -4.65 -11.61
N HIS A 275 -10.96 -4.32 -10.45
CA HIS A 275 -11.61 -3.50 -9.43
C HIS A 275 -11.16 -2.05 -9.49
N GLU A 276 -12.09 -1.12 -9.28
CA GLU A 276 -11.83 0.33 -9.27
C GLU A 276 -11.53 0.83 -7.85
N PHE A 277 -10.41 1.56 -7.69
CA PHE A 277 -9.91 2.07 -6.40
C PHE A 277 -9.95 3.60 -6.31
N GLY A 278 -10.77 4.23 -7.15
CA GLY A 278 -10.92 5.67 -7.26
C GLY A 278 -9.97 6.28 -8.28
N LYS A 279 -9.70 7.58 -8.14
CA LYS A 279 -8.88 8.35 -9.08
C LYS A 279 -7.59 8.80 -8.41
N ALA A 280 -6.46 8.53 -9.05
CA ALA A 280 -5.16 9.02 -8.66
C ALA A 280 -4.89 10.42 -9.21
N SER A 281 -4.00 11.13 -8.54
CA SER A 281 -3.48 12.44 -8.93
C SER A 281 -2.09 12.62 -8.32
N GLY A 282 -1.21 13.28 -9.06
CA GLY A 282 0.04 13.78 -8.49
C GLY A 282 -0.20 14.96 -7.54
N MET A 283 0.84 15.33 -6.78
CA MET A 283 0.79 16.52 -5.92
C MET A 283 0.73 17.82 -6.74
N ALA A 284 1.42 17.84 -7.89
CA ALA A 284 1.43 18.92 -8.86
C ALA A 284 1.02 18.39 -10.25
N PRO A 285 -0.29 18.16 -10.51
CA PRO A 285 -0.78 17.50 -11.72
C PRO A 285 -0.41 18.18 -13.05
N ARG A 286 -0.05 19.47 -13.03
CA ARG A 286 0.35 20.24 -14.22
C ARG A 286 1.85 20.55 -14.27
N ALA A 287 2.65 20.09 -13.31
CA ALA A 287 4.10 20.13 -13.42
C ALA A 287 4.60 19.27 -14.58
N ARG A 288 5.66 19.70 -15.24
CA ARG A 288 6.29 18.95 -16.34
C ARG A 288 7.36 18.01 -15.82
N ILE A 289 7.53 16.92 -16.53
CA ILE A 289 8.40 15.81 -16.14
C ILE A 289 9.62 15.80 -17.05
N ALA A 290 10.80 15.82 -16.46
CA ALA A 290 12.08 15.58 -17.11
C ALA A 290 12.71 14.31 -16.51
N VAL A 291 13.06 13.34 -17.35
CA VAL A 291 13.48 11.99 -16.91
C VAL A 291 14.96 11.81 -17.18
N TYR A 292 15.69 11.42 -16.13
CA TYR A 292 17.12 11.14 -16.17
C TYR A 292 17.35 9.75 -15.60
N LYS A 293 17.25 8.72 -16.44
CA LYS A 293 17.40 7.34 -16.00
C LYS A 293 18.86 7.06 -15.67
N ALA A 294 19.15 6.73 -14.41
CA ALA A 294 20.48 6.32 -13.95
C ALA A 294 20.44 5.04 -13.09
N LEU A 295 19.24 4.48 -12.86
CA LEU A 295 19.03 3.25 -12.12
C LEU A 295 18.45 2.16 -13.03
N TYR A 296 18.83 0.93 -12.75
CA TYR A 296 18.51 -0.27 -13.49
C TYR A 296 18.09 -1.39 -12.54
N ARG A 297 17.11 -2.18 -12.97
CA ARG A 297 16.38 -3.13 -12.14
C ARG A 297 17.26 -4.12 -11.37
N LEU A 298 18.33 -4.62 -12.00
CA LEU A 298 19.12 -5.70 -11.41
C LEU A 298 20.28 -5.25 -10.52
N PHE A 299 20.86 -4.08 -10.80
CA PHE A 299 22.09 -3.63 -10.15
C PHE A 299 21.97 -2.25 -9.49
N GLY A 300 20.80 -1.61 -9.58
CA GLY A 300 20.64 -0.22 -9.15
C GLY A 300 21.38 0.70 -10.11
N GLY A 301 22.26 1.55 -9.62
CA GLY A 301 23.02 2.47 -10.46
C GLY A 301 24.42 2.75 -9.93
N PHE A 302 25.28 3.21 -10.83
CA PHE A 302 26.60 3.70 -10.47
C PHE A 302 26.51 5.17 -10.11
N ILE A 303 27.24 5.59 -9.07
CA ILE A 303 27.29 7.00 -8.65
C ILE A 303 27.77 7.90 -9.79
N ALA A 304 28.64 7.42 -10.68
CA ALA A 304 29.08 8.17 -11.85
C ALA A 304 27.92 8.50 -12.81
N ASP A 305 27.07 7.52 -13.14
CA ASP A 305 25.89 7.72 -14.00
C ASP A 305 24.86 8.63 -13.31
N VAL A 306 24.68 8.47 -11.99
CA VAL A 306 23.80 9.32 -11.18
C VAL A 306 24.29 10.77 -11.14
N VAL A 307 25.59 11.00 -10.94
CA VAL A 307 26.17 12.34 -10.94
C VAL A 307 26.03 12.99 -12.31
N ALA A 308 26.27 12.24 -13.39
CA ALA A 308 26.07 12.72 -14.76
C ALA A 308 24.60 13.10 -15.03
N ALA A 309 23.66 12.29 -14.54
CA ALA A 309 22.22 12.57 -14.63
C ALA A 309 21.82 13.86 -13.90
N ILE A 310 22.33 14.07 -12.67
CA ILE A 310 22.05 15.29 -11.90
C ILE A 310 22.64 16.52 -12.58
N ASP A 311 23.90 16.44 -13.03
CA ASP A 311 24.58 17.53 -13.72
C ASP A 311 23.83 17.95 -14.99
N GLN A 312 23.44 16.96 -15.81
CA GLN A 312 22.65 17.20 -17.01
C GLN A 312 21.28 17.81 -16.69
N ALA A 313 20.62 17.36 -15.62
CA ALA A 313 19.33 17.90 -15.24
C ALA A 313 19.39 19.39 -14.84
N VAL A 314 20.40 19.77 -14.07
CA VAL A 314 20.64 21.19 -13.73
C VAL A 314 20.92 22.01 -15.00
N HIS A 315 21.79 21.49 -15.89
CA HIS A 315 22.10 22.16 -17.16
C HIS A 315 20.87 22.35 -18.05
N ASP A 316 19.97 21.36 -18.07
CA ASP A 316 18.74 21.40 -18.87
C ASP A 316 17.69 22.39 -18.32
N GLY A 317 17.87 22.87 -17.09
CA GLY A 317 17.04 23.90 -16.47
C GLY A 317 15.82 23.35 -15.74
N VAL A 318 15.96 22.23 -15.03
CA VAL A 318 14.91 21.75 -14.11
C VAL A 318 14.79 22.68 -12.90
N ASP A 319 13.58 22.86 -12.36
CA ASP A 319 13.35 23.68 -11.16
C ASP A 319 13.52 22.84 -9.88
N ILE A 320 13.13 21.57 -9.95
CA ILE A 320 13.14 20.63 -8.84
C ILE A 320 13.84 19.34 -9.28
N LEU A 321 14.67 18.77 -8.40
CA LEU A 321 15.22 17.43 -8.51
C LEU A 321 14.58 16.51 -7.48
N SER A 322 14.03 15.40 -7.94
CA SER A 322 13.49 14.32 -7.11
C SER A 322 14.40 13.10 -7.19
N LEU A 323 14.99 12.74 -6.05
CA LEU A 323 15.95 11.64 -5.91
C LEU A 323 15.44 10.62 -4.90
N SER A 324 14.81 9.55 -5.39
CA SER A 324 14.30 8.48 -4.53
C SER A 324 15.29 7.31 -4.47
N MET A 325 16.53 7.62 -4.10
CA MET A 325 17.62 6.65 -4.03
C MET A 325 18.55 6.94 -2.84
N GLY A 326 19.16 5.87 -2.35
CA GLY A 326 20.13 5.89 -1.27
C GLY A 326 21.13 4.74 -1.43
N PRO A 327 22.30 4.81 -0.77
CA PRO A 327 23.28 3.74 -0.80
C PRO A 327 22.75 2.53 -0.04
N ASN A 328 22.94 1.32 -0.60
CA ASN A 328 22.48 0.05 0.01
C ASN A 328 23.04 -0.22 1.42
N SER A 329 24.08 0.51 1.84
CA SER A 329 24.64 0.48 3.20
C SER A 329 25.42 1.77 3.45
N PRO A 330 25.54 2.23 4.70
CA PRO A 330 26.48 3.30 5.04
C PRO A 330 27.88 2.92 4.55
N PRO A 331 28.64 3.83 3.91
CA PRO A 331 29.97 3.52 3.39
C PRO A 331 30.87 2.95 4.50
N THR A 332 31.33 1.71 4.33
CA THR A 332 32.18 1.01 5.31
C THR A 332 33.62 1.55 5.38
N THR A 333 34.03 2.31 4.36
CA THR A 333 35.38 2.86 4.24
C THR A 333 35.35 4.30 3.72
N THR A 334 34.91 5.24 4.55
CA THR A 334 35.34 6.62 4.40
C THR A 334 35.58 7.20 5.79
N LYS A 335 36.82 7.63 6.04
CA LYS A 335 37.05 8.79 6.91
C LYS A 335 35.96 9.80 6.56
N THR A 336 35.25 10.31 7.54
CA THR A 336 34.17 11.29 7.43
C THR A 336 34.58 12.51 6.60
N THR A 337 34.62 12.37 5.28
CA THR A 337 34.77 13.47 4.35
C THR A 337 33.36 13.97 4.10
N TYR A 338 33.05 15.13 4.66
CA TYR A 338 31.74 15.76 4.62
C TYR A 338 31.23 16.08 3.19
N LEU A 339 32.02 15.81 2.15
CA LEU A 339 31.72 16.04 0.73
C LEU A 339 32.27 14.88 -0.12
N ASN A 340 31.50 13.80 -0.29
CA ASN A 340 31.78 12.87 -1.40
C ASN A 340 31.34 13.54 -2.73
N PRO A 341 31.78 13.06 -3.91
CA PRO A 341 31.43 13.69 -5.18
C PRO A 341 29.92 13.82 -5.42
N PHE A 342 29.12 12.85 -4.95
CA PHE A 342 27.66 12.90 -5.02
C PHE A 342 27.09 14.05 -4.16
N ASP A 343 27.53 14.20 -2.92
CA ASP A 343 27.16 15.30 -2.02
C ASP A 343 27.54 16.67 -2.61
N ALA A 344 28.73 16.75 -3.24
CA ALA A 344 29.21 17.97 -3.90
C ALA A 344 28.34 18.34 -5.11
N THR A 345 27.90 17.35 -5.90
CA THR A 345 26.98 17.55 -7.02
C THR A 345 25.62 18.05 -6.54
N LEU A 346 25.06 17.47 -5.48
CA LEU A 346 23.79 17.94 -4.90
C LEU A 346 23.90 19.37 -4.36
N LEU A 347 24.99 19.69 -3.67
CA LEU A 347 25.26 21.07 -3.22
C LEU A 347 25.39 22.03 -4.42
N GLY A 348 26.01 21.57 -5.52
CA GLY A 348 26.10 22.30 -6.78
C GLY A 348 24.72 22.61 -7.37
N ALA A 349 23.83 21.61 -7.41
CA ALA A 349 22.45 21.79 -7.87
C ALA A 349 21.69 22.84 -7.05
N VAL A 350 21.78 22.76 -5.72
CA VAL A 350 21.17 23.75 -4.82
C VAL A 350 21.74 25.16 -5.06
N LYS A 351 23.05 25.29 -5.24
CA LYS A 351 23.70 26.58 -5.56
C LYS A 351 23.29 27.13 -6.93
N ALA A 352 22.93 26.27 -7.86
CA ALA A 352 22.39 26.66 -9.16
C ALA A 352 20.91 27.08 -9.10
N GLY A 353 20.29 27.06 -7.91
CA GLY A 353 18.90 27.46 -7.70
C GLY A 353 17.90 26.32 -7.89
N VAL A 354 18.36 25.06 -8.00
CA VAL A 354 17.49 23.89 -8.12
C VAL A 354 17.12 23.38 -6.73
N PHE A 355 15.83 23.21 -6.48
CA PHE A 355 15.36 22.62 -5.22
C PHE A 355 15.54 21.10 -5.27
N VAL A 356 16.16 20.49 -4.25
CA VAL A 356 16.48 19.06 -4.23
C VAL A 356 15.70 18.35 -3.11
N ALA A 357 14.83 17.41 -3.51
CA ALA A 357 14.13 16.49 -2.62
C ALA A 357 14.78 15.10 -2.70
N GLN A 358 15.29 14.59 -1.57
CA GLN A 358 15.93 13.29 -1.51
C GLN A 358 15.32 12.40 -0.41
N ALA A 359 15.14 11.12 -0.73
CA ALA A 359 14.69 10.12 0.24
C ALA A 359 15.72 9.90 1.38
N ALA A 360 15.21 9.68 2.60
CA ALA A 360 16.03 9.49 3.80
C ALA A 360 16.79 8.15 3.86
N GLY A 361 16.38 7.18 3.05
CA GLY A 361 16.80 5.77 3.16
C GLY A 361 15.84 4.94 4.01
N ASN A 362 15.84 3.62 3.78
CA ASN A 362 14.90 2.68 4.40
C ASN A 362 15.55 1.81 5.50
N GLY A 363 16.79 2.11 5.92
CA GLY A 363 17.55 1.32 6.89
C GLY A 363 17.05 1.34 8.34
N GLY A 364 15.94 2.03 8.64
CA GLY A 364 15.31 2.09 9.97
C GLY A 364 15.00 0.73 10.61
N PRO A 365 14.64 0.68 11.91
CA PRO A 365 14.24 1.82 12.76
C PRO A 365 15.30 2.26 13.79
N PHE A 366 16.52 1.72 13.75
CA PHE A 366 17.53 2.01 14.78
C PHE A 366 18.14 3.42 14.62
N PRO A 367 18.69 4.03 15.69
CA PRO A 367 19.43 5.30 15.56
C PRO A 367 20.58 5.20 14.55
N LYS A 368 20.84 6.28 13.80
CA LYS A 368 21.89 6.38 12.76
C LYS A 368 21.70 5.48 11.52
N THR A 369 20.48 5.06 11.23
CA THR A 369 20.16 4.30 10.01
C THR A 369 19.69 5.17 8.85
N LEU A 370 19.70 6.49 9.02
CA LEU A 370 19.55 7.41 7.90
C LEU A 370 20.75 7.19 6.97
N GLU A 371 20.48 6.74 5.76
CA GLU A 371 21.52 6.49 4.76
C GLU A 371 22.07 7.81 4.20
N MET A 372 21.27 8.88 4.31
CA MET A 372 21.59 10.24 3.86
C MET A 372 21.04 11.26 4.85
N ALA A 373 21.89 12.09 5.47
CA ALA A 373 21.47 13.20 6.34
C ALA A 373 22.37 14.42 6.09
N LYS A 374 21.85 15.45 5.41
CA LYS A 374 22.61 16.67 5.06
C LYS A 374 21.74 17.92 5.23
N PHE A 375 22.33 18.99 5.77
CA PHE A 375 21.64 20.23 6.15
C PHE A 375 21.08 21.09 5.01
N TYR A 376 21.39 20.75 3.74
CA TYR A 376 21.02 21.55 2.57
C TYR A 376 19.95 20.88 1.69
N LEU A 377 19.38 19.75 2.14
CA LEU A 377 18.40 18.96 1.40
C LEU A 377 17.07 18.93 2.16
N GLU A 378 15.95 18.88 1.44
CA GLU A 378 14.70 18.44 2.04
C GLU A 378 14.69 16.92 2.10
N LEU A 379 14.68 16.41 3.33
CA LEU A 379 14.79 15.00 3.67
C LEU A 379 13.40 14.42 3.92
N VAL A 380 12.98 13.49 3.06
CA VAL A 380 11.62 12.93 3.12
C VAL A 380 11.64 11.58 3.84
N CYS A 381 11.04 11.53 5.03
CA CYS A 381 10.78 10.31 5.78
C CYS A 381 9.40 9.74 5.44
N HIS A 382 9.28 8.41 5.36
CA HIS A 382 7.99 7.76 5.17
C HIS A 382 7.20 7.69 6.50
N SER A 383 5.91 8.04 6.45
CA SER A 383 4.97 7.87 7.56
C SER A 383 3.73 7.12 7.09
N ILE A 384 3.21 6.21 7.90
CA ILE A 384 1.93 5.53 7.61
C ILE A 384 0.79 6.51 7.89
N ILE A 385 -0.03 6.78 6.88
CA ILE A 385 -1.24 7.59 7.02
C ILE A 385 -2.42 6.65 7.27
N ILE A 386 -2.86 6.52 8.53
CA ILE A 386 -4.09 5.80 8.90
C ILE A 386 -5.19 6.83 9.10
N LYS A 387 -6.14 6.91 8.15
CA LYS A 387 -7.38 7.67 8.35
C LYS A 387 -8.34 6.79 9.15
N VAL A 388 -8.40 7.00 10.47
CA VAL A 388 -9.51 6.50 11.29
C VAL A 388 -10.72 7.38 10.95
N ALA A 389 -11.73 6.82 10.30
CA ALA A 389 -13.00 7.52 10.12
C ALA A 389 -13.70 7.63 11.50
N PRO A 390 -14.38 8.75 11.80
CA PRO A 390 -15.18 8.87 13.02
C PRO A 390 -16.35 7.88 13.04
#